data_AF-A0A2U2CHD4-F1
#
_entry.id   AF-A0A2U2CHD4-F1
#
_cell.length_a   1.000
_cell.length_b   1.000
_cell.length_c   1.000
_cell.angle_alpha   90.00
_cell.angle_beta   90.00
_cell.angle_gamma   90.00
#
_symmetry.space_group_name_H-M   'P 1'
#
loop_
_entity.id
_entity.type
_entity.pdbx_description
1 polymer ?
#
loop_
_entity_poly.entity_id
_entity_poly.type
_entity_poly.pdbx_seq_one_letter_code
_entity_poly.pdbx_strand_id
1 'polypeptide(L)'
;MSRFQSRTASDCPRMKVRCHRRQGQHTFYRQMVHDWLGLPFDQIAVVDGDTDQVTYGDGTYASRSVTVGGSALRRACDGVIARGRGIAAKLIGVAESELEFERGLFVSRDSNASMSLSEVAVASYRVQGHPAELGVGLEAVGTYTAQPQNYPNGCHIAEVEVDPDFGTVSLMRYSAVDDVGRAVNPLLLEGQLAGATAMGLGQALLEQVVHDDLGQQITAAFTEYGVPRAGHMAEIQWCATWARSAVRWPTTTRRPITLERCFVSAQ
;
A
#
# COMPACT_ATOMS: atom_id res chain seq x y z
N MET A 1 3.30 27.35 27.58
CA MET A 1 2.11 28.18 27.28
C MET A 1 1.17 27.38 26.41
N SER A 2 -0.05 27.20 26.89
CA SER A 2 -1.13 26.35 26.38
C SER A 2 -1.56 26.68 24.94
N ARG A 3 -1.72 25.66 24.08
CA ARG A 3 -2.61 25.73 22.91
C ARG A 3 -3.72 24.71 23.06
N PHE A 4 -4.82 25.20 23.60
CA PHE A 4 -6.15 24.59 23.52
C PHE A 4 -6.67 24.87 22.11
N GLN A 5 -6.82 23.84 21.27
CA GLN A 5 -7.68 23.94 20.09
C GLN A 5 -8.92 23.10 20.40
N SER A 6 -10.00 23.80 20.75
CA SER A 6 -11.34 23.23 20.87
C SER A 6 -11.76 22.66 19.52
N ARG A 7 -11.70 21.34 19.37
CA ARG A 7 -12.48 20.66 18.35
C ARG A 7 -13.86 20.41 18.95
N THR A 8 -14.85 21.04 18.36
CA THR A 8 -16.26 20.92 18.72
C THR A 8 -16.69 19.45 18.67
N ALA A 9 -17.61 19.07 19.57
CA ALA A 9 -18.22 17.74 19.67
C ALA A 9 -19.03 17.29 18.43
N SER A 10 -18.87 17.98 17.29
CA SER A 10 -19.54 17.75 16.00
C SER A 10 -18.65 17.09 14.95
N ASP A 11 -17.34 16.93 15.21
CA ASP A 11 -16.44 16.25 14.28
C ASP A 11 -16.54 14.74 14.47
N CYS A 12 -17.11 14.06 13.47
CA CYS A 12 -17.02 12.61 13.36
C CYS A 12 -15.54 12.19 13.45
N PRO A 13 -15.18 11.20 14.28
CA PRO A 13 -13.78 10.83 14.51
C PRO A 13 -13.11 10.42 13.19
N ARG A 14 -12.10 11.19 12.75
CA ARG A 14 -11.29 10.87 11.58
C ARG A 14 -9.99 10.20 11.99
N MET A 15 -9.69 9.05 11.39
CA MET A 15 -8.42 8.35 11.61
C MET A 15 -7.30 9.05 10.83
N LYS A 16 -6.21 9.39 11.52
CA LYS A 16 -5.00 9.93 10.90
C LYS A 16 -3.89 8.88 10.95
N VAL A 17 -3.47 8.44 9.77
CA VAL A 17 -2.31 7.57 9.56
C VAL A 17 -1.11 8.43 9.19
N ARG A 18 0.07 8.12 9.74
CA ARG A 18 1.31 8.84 9.44
C ARG A 18 2.35 7.90 8.84
N CYS A 19 2.83 8.18 7.64
CA CYS A 19 3.81 7.35 6.90
C CYS A 19 4.78 8.22 6.07
N HIS A 20 5.65 7.63 5.23
CA HIS A 20 6.70 8.39 4.50
C HIS A 20 6.63 8.24 2.96
N ARG A 21 6.34 9.37 2.28
CA ARG A 21 6.42 9.73 0.84
C ARG A 21 5.55 8.99 -0.20
N ARG A 22 5.32 9.66 -1.34
CA ARG A 22 4.23 9.43 -2.32
C ARG A 22 4.57 8.46 -3.46
N GLN A 23 3.95 7.28 -3.42
CA GLN A 23 3.77 6.34 -4.55
C GLN A 23 2.41 5.63 -4.42
N GLY A 24 1.29 6.31 -4.69
CA GLY A 24 -0.06 5.75 -4.47
C GLY A 24 -0.37 5.36 -3.01
N GLN A 25 0.56 5.62 -2.08
CA GLN A 25 0.54 5.18 -0.68
C GLN A 25 -0.67 5.67 0.09
N HIS A 26 -1.10 6.90 -0.20
CA HIS A 26 -2.30 7.46 0.39
C HIS A 26 -3.52 6.58 0.09
N THR A 27 -3.64 6.09 -1.14
CA THR A 27 -4.76 5.25 -1.55
C THR A 27 -4.68 3.87 -0.91
N PHE A 28 -3.56 3.16 -1.06
CA PHE A 28 -3.47 1.78 -0.59
C PHE A 28 -3.42 1.67 0.95
N TYR A 29 -2.81 2.62 1.67
CA TYR A 29 -2.86 2.61 3.14
C TYR A 29 -4.28 2.87 3.66
N ARG A 30 -5.04 3.75 2.99
CA ARG A 30 -6.47 3.94 3.33
C ARG A 30 -7.28 2.68 3.05
N GLN A 31 -7.01 1.97 1.96
CA GLN A 31 -7.66 0.68 1.66
C GLN A 31 -7.35 -0.35 2.75
N MET A 32 -6.10 -0.45 3.17
CA MET A 32 -5.69 -1.36 4.25
C MET A 32 -6.37 -1.03 5.58
N VAL A 33 -6.41 0.24 5.98
CA VAL A 33 -7.10 0.66 7.21
C VAL A 33 -8.61 0.48 7.11
N HIS A 34 -9.21 0.76 5.95
CA HIS A 34 -10.63 0.49 5.69
C HIS A 34 -10.95 -1.00 5.89
N ASP A 35 -10.14 -1.88 5.30
CA ASP A 35 -10.31 -3.33 5.41
C ASP A 35 -10.16 -3.83 6.84
N TRP A 36 -9.22 -3.27 7.61
CA TRP A 36 -8.92 -3.74 8.96
C TRP A 36 -9.82 -3.16 10.04
N LEU A 37 -10.14 -1.86 9.96
CA LEU A 37 -10.91 -1.14 10.99
C LEU A 37 -12.37 -0.92 10.61
N GLY A 38 -12.77 -1.22 9.37
CA GLY A 38 -14.13 -0.98 8.88
C GLY A 38 -14.52 0.50 8.74
N LEU A 39 -13.55 1.42 8.85
CA LEU A 39 -13.82 2.85 8.75
C LEU A 39 -14.11 3.27 7.31
N PRO A 40 -15.08 4.16 7.05
CA PRO A 40 -15.30 4.72 5.72
C PRO A 40 -14.02 5.33 5.14
N PHE A 41 -13.79 5.12 3.84
CA PHE A 41 -12.55 5.50 3.17
C PHE A 41 -12.25 7.01 3.29
N ASP A 42 -13.28 7.85 3.24
CA ASP A 42 -13.25 9.31 3.38
C ASP A 42 -12.93 9.80 4.80
N GLN A 43 -13.10 8.93 5.81
CA GLN A 43 -12.76 9.22 7.21
C GLN A 43 -11.31 8.87 7.56
N ILE A 44 -10.56 8.30 6.61
CA ILE A 44 -9.15 7.93 6.79
C ILE A 44 -8.26 8.93 6.06
N ALA A 45 -7.43 9.65 6.80
CA ALA A 45 -6.45 10.58 6.26
C ALA A 45 -5.04 10.02 6.45
N VAL A 46 -4.21 10.10 5.40
CA VAL A 46 -2.79 9.72 5.45
C VAL A 46 -1.96 10.99 5.38
N VAL A 47 -1.01 11.14 6.29
CA VAL A 47 -0.07 12.25 6.35
C VAL A 47 1.33 11.68 6.15
N ASP A 48 2.07 12.24 5.20
CA ASP A 48 3.43 11.82 4.91
C ASP A 48 4.38 12.96 4.56
N GLY A 49 5.68 12.72 4.73
CA GLY A 49 6.75 13.63 4.29
C GLY A 49 7.00 14.87 5.17
N ASP A 50 6.28 15.02 6.27
CA ASP A 50 6.52 16.05 7.29
C ASP A 50 7.13 15.41 8.54
N THR A 51 8.42 15.65 8.80
CA THR A 51 9.15 15.07 9.93
C THR A 51 8.72 15.64 11.29
N ASP A 52 8.05 16.80 11.32
CA ASP A 52 7.49 17.35 12.56
C ASP A 52 6.21 16.61 12.97
N GLN A 53 5.54 15.97 12.00
CA GLN A 53 4.30 15.24 12.23
C GLN A 53 4.49 13.73 12.24
N VAL A 54 5.35 13.19 11.38
CA VAL A 54 5.52 11.76 11.13
C VAL A 54 6.65 11.19 11.99
N THR A 55 6.35 10.09 12.69
CA THR A 55 7.34 9.33 13.47
C THR A 55 8.48 8.81 12.60
N TYR A 56 9.65 8.58 13.19
CA TYR A 56 10.84 8.08 12.51
C TYR A 56 10.57 6.82 11.65
N GLY A 57 11.12 6.80 10.44
CA GLY A 57 11.14 5.64 9.55
C GLY A 57 12.17 5.80 8.43
N ASP A 58 12.65 4.69 7.89
CA ASP A 58 13.75 4.68 6.90
C ASP A 58 13.36 5.22 5.52
N GLY A 59 12.07 5.53 5.29
CA GLY A 59 11.57 6.02 4.00
C GLY A 59 11.18 4.91 3.00
N THR A 60 10.94 5.31 1.76
CA THR A 60 10.46 4.46 0.66
C THR A 60 11.59 4.20 -0.33
N TYR A 61 12.05 2.95 -0.39
CA TYR A 61 13.01 2.40 -1.36
C TYR A 61 12.93 0.88 -1.35
N ALA A 62 13.58 0.20 -2.31
CA ALA A 62 13.68 -1.27 -2.37
C ALA A 62 12.34 -1.99 -2.16
N SER A 63 11.25 -1.44 -2.71
CA SER A 63 9.89 -2.00 -2.63
C SER A 63 9.40 -2.33 -1.20
N ARG A 64 9.92 -1.64 -0.18
CA ARG A 64 9.66 -1.98 1.23
C ARG A 64 8.41 -1.36 1.84
N SER A 65 7.76 -0.41 1.16
CA SER A 65 6.71 0.42 1.78
C SER A 65 5.47 -0.39 2.18
N VAL A 66 5.00 -1.30 1.33
CA VAL A 66 3.86 -2.17 1.68
C VAL A 66 4.26 -3.19 2.75
N THR A 67 5.43 -3.82 2.61
CA THR A 67 5.88 -4.85 3.56
C THR A 67 6.16 -4.28 4.94
N VAL A 68 7.01 -3.26 5.03
CA VAL A 68 7.42 -2.67 6.31
C VAL A 68 6.39 -1.68 6.81
N GLY A 69 6.04 -0.69 5.98
CA GLY A 69 5.07 0.35 6.35
C GLY A 69 3.67 -0.21 6.56
N GLY A 70 3.22 -1.13 5.71
CA GLY A 70 1.93 -1.81 5.88
C GLY A 70 1.89 -2.70 7.13
N SER A 71 2.96 -3.43 7.45
CA SER A 71 3.01 -4.24 8.67
C SER A 71 3.10 -3.39 9.95
N ALA A 72 3.83 -2.28 9.90
CA ALA A 72 3.85 -1.28 10.98
C ALA A 72 2.46 -0.67 11.18
N LEU A 73 1.77 -0.33 10.10
CA LEU A 73 0.39 0.18 10.14
C LEU A 73 -0.59 -0.85 10.69
N ARG A 74 -0.41 -2.14 10.35
CA ARG A 74 -1.21 -3.23 10.91
C ARG A 74 -1.05 -3.30 12.42
N ARG A 75 0.19 -3.27 12.92
CA ARG A 75 0.48 -3.25 14.37
C ARG A 75 -0.14 -2.05 15.07
N ALA A 76 -0.11 -0.87 14.44
CA ALA A 76 -0.78 0.31 14.96
C ALA A 76 -2.30 0.12 15.04
N CYS A 77 -2.93 -0.45 14.00
CA CYS A 77 -4.36 -0.77 14.01
C CYS A 77 -4.71 -1.80 15.09
N ASP A 78 -3.92 -2.86 15.25
CA ASP A 78 -4.12 -3.86 16.31
C ASP A 78 -4.00 -3.23 17.70
N GLY A 79 -3.08 -2.27 17.90
CA GLY A 79 -2.96 -1.49 19.13
C GLY A 79 -4.17 -0.60 19.41
N VAL A 80 -4.72 0.06 18.38
CA VAL A 80 -5.98 0.82 18.48
C VAL A 80 -7.14 -0.10 18.86
N ILE A 81 -7.25 -1.28 18.23
CA ILE A 81 -8.29 -2.26 18.57
C ILE A 81 -8.14 -2.74 20.01
N ALA A 82 -6.93 -3.06 20.45
CA ALA A 82 -6.68 -3.52 21.82
C ALA A 82 -7.08 -2.47 22.86
N ARG A 83 -6.68 -1.21 22.67
CA ARG A 83 -7.06 -0.11 23.56
C ARG A 83 -8.56 0.17 23.51
N GLY A 84 -9.14 0.15 22.31
CA GLY A 84 -10.57 0.32 22.11
C GLY A 84 -11.40 -0.78 22.79
N ARG A 85 -10.91 -2.02 22.78
CA ARG A 85 -11.55 -3.15 23.45
C ARG A 85 -11.64 -2.93 24.96
N GLY A 86 -10.57 -2.46 25.60
CA GLY A 86 -10.59 -2.15 27.03
C GLY A 86 -11.58 -1.04 27.41
N ILE A 87 -11.71 -0.03 26.53
CA ILE A 87 -12.71 1.05 26.72
C ILE A 87 -14.13 0.50 26.52
N ALA A 88 -14.37 -0.22 25.42
CA ALA A 88 -15.67 -0.79 25.10
C ALA A 88 -16.15 -1.76 26.19
N ALA A 89 -15.26 -2.64 26.68
CA ALA A 89 -15.57 -3.61 27.73
C ALA A 89 -16.13 -2.95 28.98
N LYS A 90 -15.48 -1.87 29.43
CA LYS A 90 -15.90 -1.13 30.63
C LYS A 90 -17.18 -0.34 30.45
N LEU A 91 -17.42 0.19 29.25
CA LEU A 91 -18.63 0.95 28.94
C LEU A 91 -19.84 0.03 28.76
N ILE A 92 -19.66 -1.15 28.19
CA ILE A 92 -20.70 -2.17 28.04
C ILE A 92 -20.91 -2.93 29.36
N GLY A 93 -19.88 -3.06 30.19
CA GLY A 93 -19.93 -3.78 31.46
C GLY A 93 -19.64 -5.28 31.33
N VAL A 94 -18.82 -5.68 30.35
CA VAL A 94 -18.43 -7.07 30.05
C VAL A 94 -16.92 -7.27 30.18
N ALA A 95 -16.46 -8.52 30.23
CA ALA A 95 -15.02 -8.78 30.25
C ALA A 95 -14.39 -8.49 28.87
N GLU A 96 -13.15 -7.99 28.84
CA GLU A 96 -12.44 -7.74 27.57
C GLU A 96 -12.35 -8.99 26.69
N SER A 97 -12.18 -10.16 27.30
CA SER A 97 -12.12 -11.45 26.62
C SER A 97 -13.41 -11.83 25.90
N GLU A 98 -14.55 -11.26 26.28
CA GLU A 98 -15.87 -11.50 25.70
C GLU A 98 -16.16 -10.61 24.48
N LEU A 99 -15.31 -9.62 24.22
CA LEU A 99 -15.45 -8.70 23.10
C LEU A 99 -14.61 -9.12 21.89
N GLU A 100 -15.30 -9.36 20.79
CA GLU A 100 -14.70 -9.57 19.48
C GLU A 100 -14.77 -8.28 18.66
N PHE A 101 -13.75 -8.03 17.83
CA PHE A 101 -13.73 -6.87 16.96
C PHE A 101 -13.94 -7.33 15.52
N GLU A 102 -15.01 -6.84 14.89
CA GLU A 102 -15.33 -7.15 13.50
C GLU A 102 -15.71 -5.86 12.76
N ARG A 103 -14.92 -5.53 11.73
CA ARG A 103 -15.19 -4.43 10.77
C ARG A 103 -15.72 -3.14 11.41
N GLY A 104 -15.08 -2.68 12.49
CA GLY A 104 -15.42 -1.41 13.13
C GLY A 104 -16.44 -1.51 14.27
N LEU A 105 -16.83 -2.73 14.66
CA LEU A 105 -17.72 -2.99 15.79
C LEU A 105 -17.00 -3.86 16.83
N PHE A 106 -17.14 -3.51 18.10
CA PHE A 106 -16.88 -4.39 19.23
C PHE A 106 -18.18 -5.09 19.59
N VAL A 107 -18.22 -6.42 19.54
CA VAL A 107 -19.42 -7.24 19.78
C VAL A 107 -19.16 -8.18 20.95
N SER A 108 -20.06 -8.16 21.94
CA SER A 108 -20.06 -9.12 23.03
C SER A 108 -20.66 -10.44 22.57
N ARG A 109 -19.94 -11.55 22.84
CA ARG A 109 -20.42 -12.90 22.50
C ARG A 109 -21.74 -13.26 23.19
N ASP A 110 -21.90 -12.86 24.45
CA ASP A 110 -22.96 -13.39 25.30
C ASP A 110 -24.13 -12.43 25.51
N SER A 111 -23.89 -11.12 25.40
CA SER A 111 -24.91 -10.09 25.73
C SER A 111 -25.59 -9.47 24.50
N ASN A 112 -25.19 -9.85 23.29
CA ASN A 112 -25.62 -9.22 22.03
C ASN A 112 -25.36 -7.69 21.97
N ALA A 113 -24.68 -7.14 22.98
CA ALA A 113 -24.32 -5.74 23.06
C ALA A 113 -23.16 -5.47 22.11
N SER A 114 -23.21 -4.32 21.43
CA SER A 114 -22.15 -3.89 20.55
C SER A 114 -21.90 -2.40 20.67
N MET A 115 -20.68 -1.99 20.30
CA MET A 115 -20.29 -0.59 20.28
C MET A 115 -19.34 -0.36 19.11
N SER A 116 -19.58 0.69 18.33
CA SER A 116 -18.74 1.02 17.18
C SER A 116 -17.41 1.64 17.60
N LEU A 117 -16.39 1.45 16.76
CA LEU A 117 -15.08 2.07 16.93
C LEU A 117 -15.18 3.60 17.03
N SER A 118 -16.13 4.21 16.31
CA SER A 118 -16.40 5.65 16.35
C SER A 118 -16.96 6.09 17.70
N GLU A 119 -17.89 5.32 18.27
CA GLU A 119 -18.42 5.60 19.61
C GLU A 119 -17.34 5.43 20.67
N VAL A 120 -16.51 4.38 20.55
CA VAL A 120 -15.37 4.15 21.44
C VAL A 120 -14.36 5.30 21.33
N ALA A 121 -14.07 5.78 20.12
CA ALA A 121 -13.19 6.91 19.90
C ALA A 121 -13.73 8.18 20.59
N VAL A 122 -15.02 8.49 20.44
CA VAL A 122 -15.66 9.63 21.12
C VAL A 122 -15.61 9.46 22.64
N ALA A 123 -15.90 8.26 23.15
CA ALA A 123 -15.87 7.97 24.58
C ALA A 123 -14.46 8.10 25.17
N SER A 124 -13.41 7.75 24.42
CA SER A 124 -12.02 7.83 24.86
C SER A 124 -11.54 9.24 25.21
N TYR A 125 -12.21 10.27 24.68
CA TYR A 125 -11.88 11.68 24.96
C TYR A 125 -12.77 12.31 26.04
N ARG A 126 -13.74 11.58 26.60
CA ARG A 126 -14.60 12.09 27.68
C ARG A 126 -13.84 12.08 29.00
N VAL A 127 -13.96 13.18 29.75
CA VAL A 127 -13.32 13.32 31.08
C VAL A 127 -14.13 12.61 32.18
N GLN A 128 -15.46 12.56 32.04
CA GLN A 128 -16.36 11.89 32.99
C GLN A 128 -16.73 10.48 32.52
N GLY A 129 -16.62 9.49 33.41
CA GLY A 129 -16.95 8.09 33.14
C GLY A 129 -15.86 7.31 32.40
N HIS A 130 -14.74 7.94 32.04
CA HIS A 130 -13.62 7.27 31.38
C HIS A 130 -12.73 6.55 32.41
N PRO A 131 -12.36 5.27 32.16
CA PRO A 131 -11.44 4.56 33.03
C PRO A 131 -10.05 5.21 33.03
N ALA A 132 -9.68 5.84 34.14
CA ALA A 132 -8.44 6.64 34.25
C ALA A 132 -7.16 5.83 33.91
N GLU A 133 -7.16 4.53 34.21
CA GLU A 133 -6.05 3.61 33.91
C GLU A 133 -5.77 3.39 32.42
N LEU A 134 -6.74 3.66 31.53
CA LEU A 134 -6.58 3.49 30.09
C LEU A 134 -6.02 4.74 29.39
N GLY A 135 -5.87 5.85 30.13
CA GLY A 135 -5.45 7.14 29.61
C GLY A 135 -6.44 7.74 28.58
N VAL A 136 -6.33 9.03 28.31
CA VAL A 136 -7.22 9.70 27.35
C VAL A 136 -6.82 9.38 25.91
N GLY A 137 -7.82 9.31 25.04
CA GLY A 137 -7.67 9.18 23.58
C GLY A 137 -7.52 7.75 23.08
N LEU A 138 -7.64 7.61 21.75
CA LEU A 138 -7.55 6.35 21.04
C LEU A 138 -6.46 6.44 19.96
N GLU A 139 -5.23 6.15 20.38
CA GLU A 139 -4.05 6.19 19.53
C GLU A 139 -3.12 5.02 19.83
N ALA A 140 -2.37 4.59 18.81
CA ALA A 140 -1.32 3.61 18.92
C ALA A 140 -0.23 3.85 17.87
N VAL A 141 0.96 3.33 18.15
CA VAL A 141 2.12 3.38 17.26
C VAL A 141 2.58 1.95 16.99
N GLY A 142 2.89 1.65 15.74
CA GLY A 142 3.44 0.37 15.32
C GLY A 142 4.78 0.56 14.64
N THR A 143 5.74 -0.30 14.97
CA THR A 143 7.02 -0.42 14.27
C THR A 143 7.15 -1.85 13.76
N TYR A 144 7.85 -2.05 12.65
CA TYR A 144 8.06 -3.37 12.07
C TYR A 144 9.42 -3.45 11.38
N THR A 145 10.07 -4.59 11.52
CA THR A 145 11.28 -4.95 10.79
C THR A 145 11.03 -6.30 10.13
N ALA A 146 11.24 -6.40 8.82
CA ALA A 146 11.02 -7.64 8.08
C ALA A 146 12.14 -8.65 8.39
N GLN A 147 11.78 -9.78 9.01
CA GLN A 147 12.67 -10.92 9.24
C GLN A 147 11.90 -12.25 9.09
N PRO A 148 12.20 -13.09 8.07
CA PRO A 148 13.01 -12.77 6.89
C PRO A 148 12.36 -11.70 6.01
N GLN A 149 13.11 -11.17 5.03
CA GLN A 149 12.55 -10.29 4.01
C GLN A 149 11.55 -11.04 3.13
N ASN A 150 10.67 -10.29 2.46
CA ASN A 150 9.82 -10.84 1.42
C ASN A 150 10.63 -11.04 0.13
N TYR A 151 10.41 -12.17 -0.54
CA TYR A 151 11.08 -12.51 -1.80
C TYR A 151 10.03 -12.64 -2.91
N PRO A 152 9.59 -11.53 -3.53
CA PRO A 152 8.78 -11.62 -4.73
C PRO A 152 9.60 -12.26 -5.85
N ASN A 153 8.93 -12.97 -6.75
CA ASN A 153 9.57 -13.56 -7.91
C ASN A 153 8.73 -13.28 -9.16
N GLY A 154 9.33 -13.41 -10.33
CA GLY A 154 8.62 -13.21 -11.57
C GLY A 154 9.37 -13.78 -12.76
N CYS A 155 8.68 -13.87 -13.89
CA CYS A 155 9.21 -14.29 -15.17
C CYS A 155 8.76 -13.30 -16.25
N HIS A 156 9.73 -12.75 -16.97
CA HIS A 156 9.51 -11.75 -18.00
C HIS A 156 10.05 -12.27 -19.33
N ILE A 157 9.27 -12.12 -20.39
CA ILE A 157 9.59 -12.54 -21.74
C ILE A 157 9.42 -11.33 -22.65
N ALA A 158 10.51 -10.95 -23.33
CA ALA A 158 10.51 -9.91 -24.33
C ALA A 158 10.69 -10.53 -25.71
N GLU A 159 9.81 -10.17 -26.64
CA GLU A 159 9.98 -10.46 -28.05
C GLU A 159 10.41 -9.18 -28.76
N VAL A 160 11.55 -9.27 -29.44
CA VAL A 160 12.18 -8.14 -30.10
C VAL A 160 12.43 -8.45 -31.56
N GLU A 161 12.31 -7.43 -32.40
CA GLU A 161 12.74 -7.45 -33.79
C GLU A 161 14.04 -6.63 -33.90
N VAL A 162 15.00 -7.16 -34.65
CA VAL A 162 16.28 -6.49 -34.90
C VAL A 162 16.41 -6.24 -36.38
N ASP A 163 16.57 -4.97 -36.74
CA ASP A 163 16.89 -4.58 -38.11
C ASP A 163 18.35 -4.98 -38.43
N PRO A 164 18.62 -5.84 -39.42
CA PRO A 164 19.96 -6.31 -39.71
C PRO A 164 20.87 -5.25 -40.35
N ASP A 165 20.28 -4.24 -41.00
CA ASP A 165 21.02 -3.21 -41.71
C ASP A 165 21.41 -2.06 -40.76
N PHE A 166 20.53 -1.73 -39.80
CA PHE A 166 20.71 -0.61 -38.87
C PHE A 166 20.98 -1.01 -37.42
N GLY A 167 20.82 -2.29 -37.06
CA GLY A 167 20.95 -2.78 -35.69
C GLY A 167 19.89 -2.25 -34.72
N THR A 168 18.82 -1.62 -35.23
CA THR A 168 17.75 -1.06 -34.40
C THR A 168 16.93 -2.18 -33.80
N VAL A 169 16.68 -2.12 -32.49
CA VAL A 169 15.90 -3.11 -31.76
C VAL A 169 14.52 -2.54 -31.42
N SER A 170 13.47 -3.21 -31.89
CA SER A 170 12.08 -2.86 -31.60
C SER A 170 11.45 -3.88 -30.67
N LEU A 171 10.82 -3.42 -29.58
CA LEU A 171 10.06 -4.28 -28.69
C LEU A 171 8.69 -4.58 -29.33
N MET A 172 8.44 -5.85 -29.66
CA MET A 172 7.22 -6.28 -30.35
C MET A 172 6.14 -6.72 -29.37
N ARG A 173 6.53 -7.49 -28.35
CA ARG A 173 5.64 -7.96 -27.28
C ARG A 173 6.42 -8.09 -25.98
N TYR A 174 5.73 -7.83 -24.86
CA TYR A 174 6.29 -8.03 -23.53
C TYR A 174 5.28 -8.76 -22.65
N SER A 175 5.68 -9.93 -22.13
CA SER A 175 4.87 -10.73 -21.22
C SER A 175 5.54 -10.79 -19.85
N ALA A 176 4.83 -10.43 -18.80
CA ALA A 176 5.33 -10.44 -17.42
C ALA A 176 4.42 -11.26 -16.50
N VAL A 177 5.01 -12.10 -15.66
CA VAL A 177 4.33 -12.78 -14.58
C VAL A 177 5.06 -12.44 -13.28
N ASP A 178 4.36 -11.85 -12.33
CA ASP A 178 4.94 -11.47 -11.03
C ASP A 178 4.15 -12.10 -9.87
N ASP A 179 4.83 -12.88 -9.03
CA ASP A 179 4.35 -13.27 -7.70
C ASP A 179 4.82 -12.23 -6.67
N VAL A 180 3.92 -11.32 -6.35
CA VAL A 180 4.12 -10.28 -5.32
C VAL A 180 3.48 -10.64 -3.99
N GLY A 181 2.96 -11.87 -3.85
CA GLY A 181 2.06 -12.24 -2.78
C GLY A 181 0.72 -11.50 -2.88
N ARG A 182 0.17 -11.04 -1.75
CA ARG A 182 -1.14 -10.37 -1.74
C ARG A 182 -1.03 -8.95 -2.32
N ALA A 183 -1.54 -8.75 -3.53
CA ALA A 183 -1.72 -7.43 -4.10
C ALA A 183 -2.76 -6.62 -3.29
N VAL A 184 -2.35 -5.46 -2.77
CA VAL A 184 -3.27 -4.54 -2.05
C VAL A 184 -4.17 -3.80 -3.04
N ASN A 185 -3.60 -3.32 -4.14
CA ASN A 185 -4.32 -2.61 -5.18
C ASN A 185 -3.78 -3.05 -6.56
N PRO A 186 -4.51 -3.91 -7.28
CA PRO A 186 -4.06 -4.44 -8.57
C PRO A 186 -3.81 -3.34 -9.62
N LEU A 187 -4.61 -2.27 -9.63
CA LEU A 187 -4.45 -1.16 -10.57
C LEU A 187 -3.16 -0.37 -10.33
N LEU A 188 -2.80 -0.14 -9.05
CA LEU A 188 -1.53 0.51 -8.72
C LEU A 188 -0.34 -0.39 -9.01
N LEU A 189 -0.48 -1.70 -8.80
CA LEU A 189 0.54 -2.69 -9.14
C LEU A 189 0.80 -2.71 -10.65
N GLU A 190 -0.25 -2.74 -11.46
CA GLU A 190 -0.15 -2.65 -12.93
C GLU A 190 0.63 -1.41 -13.38
N GLY A 191 0.31 -0.25 -12.80
CA GLY A 191 1.03 1.00 -13.09
C GLY A 191 2.51 0.94 -12.71
N GLN A 192 2.86 0.25 -11.62
CA GLN A 192 4.26 0.02 -11.24
C GLN A 192 4.98 -0.90 -12.22
N LEU A 193 4.35 -1.99 -12.65
CA LEU A 193 4.92 -2.91 -13.63
C LEU A 193 5.16 -2.21 -14.97
N ALA A 194 4.18 -1.45 -15.47
CA ALA A 194 4.34 -0.69 -16.70
C ALA A 194 5.50 0.33 -16.62
N GLY A 195 5.60 1.05 -15.50
CA GLY A 195 6.71 1.98 -15.25
C GLY A 195 8.06 1.28 -15.16
N ALA A 196 8.13 0.13 -14.47
CA ALA A 196 9.35 -0.67 -14.35
C ALA A 196 9.80 -1.23 -15.71
N THR A 197 8.87 -1.73 -16.52
CA THR A 197 9.16 -2.20 -17.89
C THR A 197 9.69 -1.06 -18.75
N ALA A 198 9.10 0.14 -18.67
CA ALA A 198 9.57 1.30 -19.41
C ALA A 198 11.01 1.70 -19.00
N MET A 199 11.30 1.73 -17.70
CA MET A 199 12.65 2.01 -17.19
C MET A 199 13.65 0.93 -17.61
N GLY A 200 13.27 -0.36 -17.53
CA GLY A 200 14.11 -1.47 -17.96
C GLY A 200 14.41 -1.43 -19.47
N LEU A 201 13.43 -1.06 -20.29
CA LEU A 201 13.59 -0.84 -21.72
C LEU A 201 14.55 0.33 -21.99
N GLY A 202 14.36 1.45 -21.30
CA GLY A 202 15.25 2.62 -21.39
C GLY A 202 16.69 2.23 -21.10
N GLN A 203 16.94 1.59 -19.96
CA GLN A 203 18.27 1.12 -19.57
C GLN A 203 18.87 0.12 -20.57
N ALA A 204 18.06 -0.78 -21.14
CA ALA A 204 18.55 -1.82 -22.03
C ALA A 204 18.93 -1.29 -23.43
N LEU A 205 18.18 -0.31 -23.96
CA LEU A 205 18.27 0.06 -25.38
C LEU A 205 18.61 1.53 -25.67
N LEU A 206 18.42 2.45 -24.72
CA LEU A 206 18.39 3.90 -25.01
C LEU A 206 19.29 4.73 -24.10
N GLU A 207 19.34 4.39 -22.82
CA GLU A 207 19.90 5.25 -21.78
C GLU A 207 21.40 5.02 -21.64
N GLN A 208 22.19 6.10 -21.78
CA GLN A 208 23.62 6.06 -21.54
C GLN A 208 24.14 7.37 -20.95
N VAL A 209 24.92 7.26 -19.87
CA VAL A 209 25.68 8.39 -19.31
C VAL A 209 27.09 8.31 -19.86
N VAL A 210 27.44 9.22 -20.77
CA VAL A 210 28.74 9.25 -21.45
C VAL A 210 29.52 10.49 -21.02
N HIS A 211 30.79 10.29 -20.72
CA HIS A 211 31.75 11.36 -20.48
C HIS A 211 32.80 11.35 -21.59
N ASP A 212 33.31 12.51 -21.95
CA ASP A 212 34.47 12.63 -22.84
C ASP A 212 35.80 12.38 -22.09
N ASP A 213 36.92 12.44 -22.81
CA ASP A 213 38.26 12.20 -22.27
C ASP A 213 38.70 13.24 -21.21
N LEU A 214 38.00 14.38 -21.13
CA LEU A 214 38.23 15.43 -20.16
C LEU A 214 37.31 15.31 -18.94
N GLY A 215 36.42 14.31 -18.91
CA GLY A 215 35.47 14.07 -17.84
C GLY A 215 34.20 14.92 -17.93
N GLN A 216 33.94 15.60 -19.05
CA GLN A 216 32.70 16.33 -19.27
C GLN A 216 31.59 15.36 -19.68
N GLN A 217 30.42 15.43 -19.03
CA GLN A 217 29.25 14.65 -19.43
C GLN A 217 28.68 15.22 -20.74
N ILE A 218 28.64 14.40 -21.78
CA ILE A 218 28.16 14.77 -23.13
C ILE A 218 26.72 14.30 -23.41
N THR A 219 26.13 13.51 -22.51
CA THR A 219 24.71 13.13 -22.53
C THR A 219 23.96 13.79 -21.36
N ALA A 220 24.06 15.12 -21.28
CA ALA A 220 23.53 15.90 -20.16
C ALA A 220 22.11 16.45 -20.42
N ALA A 221 21.64 16.41 -21.67
CA ALA A 221 20.29 16.82 -22.06
C ALA A 221 19.47 15.66 -22.62
N PHE A 222 18.13 15.74 -22.57
CA PHE A 222 17.23 14.72 -23.13
C PHE A 222 17.24 14.64 -24.68
N THR A 223 17.93 15.55 -25.35
CA THR A 223 18.25 15.43 -26.77
C THR A 223 19.35 14.40 -27.03
N GLU A 224 20.19 14.13 -26.03
CA GLU A 224 21.33 13.20 -26.09
C GLU A 224 21.05 11.93 -25.26
N TYR A 225 20.43 12.08 -24.08
CA TYR A 225 20.04 10.99 -23.21
C TYR A 225 18.71 10.38 -23.68
N GLY A 226 18.75 9.14 -24.15
CA GLY A 226 17.59 8.45 -24.71
C GLY A 226 16.55 8.07 -23.66
N VAL A 227 15.58 8.94 -23.41
CA VAL A 227 14.43 8.61 -22.56
C VAL A 227 13.42 7.77 -23.36
N PRO A 228 12.94 6.63 -22.83
CA PRO A 228 11.92 5.82 -23.50
C PRO A 228 10.63 6.63 -23.73
N ARG A 229 10.06 6.49 -24.92
CA ARG A 229 8.82 7.15 -25.36
C ARG A 229 7.72 6.12 -25.54
N ALA A 230 6.47 6.58 -25.60
CA ALA A 230 5.32 5.70 -25.84
C ALA A 230 5.49 4.83 -27.11
N GLY A 231 6.11 5.36 -28.17
CA GLY A 231 6.36 4.60 -29.41
C GLY A 231 7.42 3.49 -29.29
N HIS A 232 8.21 3.47 -28.21
CA HIS A 232 9.15 2.37 -27.93
C HIS A 232 8.48 1.24 -27.14
N MET A 233 7.29 1.48 -26.57
CA MET A 233 6.59 0.53 -25.73
C MET A 233 5.69 -0.37 -26.59
N ALA A 234 5.76 -1.67 -26.34
CA ALA A 234 4.77 -2.63 -26.82
C ALA A 234 3.57 -2.70 -25.87
N GLU A 235 2.49 -3.36 -26.31
CA GLU A 235 1.46 -3.82 -25.39
C GLU A 235 2.07 -4.78 -24.36
N ILE A 236 1.88 -4.47 -23.08
CA ILE A 236 2.37 -5.29 -21.97
C ILE A 236 1.26 -6.25 -21.56
N GLN A 237 1.51 -7.53 -21.74
CA GLN A 237 0.66 -8.60 -21.20
C GLN A 237 1.20 -8.98 -19.83
N TRP A 238 0.45 -8.68 -18.77
CA TRP A 238 0.91 -8.98 -17.41
C TRP A 238 -0.08 -9.86 -16.66
N CYS A 239 0.45 -10.64 -15.73
CA CYS A 239 -0.32 -11.47 -14.81
C CYS A 239 0.34 -11.41 -13.43
N ALA A 240 -0.42 -11.09 -12.39
CA ALA A 240 0.06 -11.19 -11.02
C ALA A 240 -0.49 -12.47 -10.37
N THR A 241 0.38 -13.25 -9.74
CA THR A 241 -0.03 -14.45 -9.00
C THR A 241 0.17 -14.24 -7.51
N TRP A 242 -0.60 -14.96 -6.69
CA TRP A 242 -0.35 -15.07 -5.26
C TRP A 242 -0.33 -16.54 -4.87
N ALA A 243 0.54 -16.88 -3.92
CA ALA A 243 0.93 -18.25 -3.51
C ALA A 243 -0.17 -19.22 -3.03
N ARG A 244 -1.46 -19.01 -3.37
CA ARG A 244 -2.55 -19.98 -3.15
C ARG A 244 -3.34 -20.34 -4.42
N SER A 245 -2.94 -19.86 -5.59
CA SER A 245 -3.70 -20.10 -6.82
C SER A 245 -2.82 -20.52 -7.99
N ALA A 246 -3.18 -21.63 -8.64
CA ALA A 246 -2.54 -22.13 -9.85
C ALA A 246 -2.68 -21.13 -11.01
N VAL A 247 -1.60 -20.94 -11.76
CA VAL A 247 -1.59 -20.15 -13.00
C VAL A 247 -2.50 -20.83 -14.03
N ARG A 248 -3.60 -20.19 -14.43
CA ARG A 248 -4.40 -20.62 -15.58
C ARG A 248 -4.25 -19.62 -16.71
N TRP A 249 -3.56 -20.05 -17.75
CA TRP A 249 -3.59 -19.38 -19.04
C TRP A 249 -4.96 -19.60 -19.68
N PRO A 250 -5.62 -18.56 -20.22
CA PRO A 250 -6.70 -18.77 -21.18
C PRO A 250 -6.09 -19.36 -22.46
N THR A 251 -6.22 -20.68 -22.63
CA THR A 251 -5.94 -21.31 -23.92
C THR A 251 -6.96 -20.78 -24.92
N THR A 252 -6.45 -20.24 -26.04
CA THR A 252 -7.17 -19.72 -27.22
C THR A 252 -7.98 -18.42 -27.04
N THR A 253 -7.45 -17.30 -27.56
CA THR A 253 -8.02 -16.51 -28.69
C THR A 253 -7.30 -15.16 -28.86
N ARG A 254 -7.14 -14.71 -30.12
CA ARG A 254 -6.57 -13.41 -30.56
C ARG A 254 -7.43 -12.19 -30.14
N ARG A 255 -7.74 -12.02 -28.86
CA ARG A 255 -8.38 -10.82 -28.33
C ARG A 255 -7.56 -10.26 -27.15
N PRO A 256 -7.51 -8.93 -26.99
CA PRO A 256 -6.81 -8.30 -25.88
C PRO A 256 -7.28 -8.90 -24.56
N ILE A 257 -6.32 -9.16 -23.67
CA ILE A 257 -6.53 -9.79 -22.36
C ILE A 257 -7.38 -8.83 -21.53
N THR A 258 -8.70 -9.01 -21.51
CA THR A 258 -9.57 -8.27 -20.60
C THR A 258 -9.40 -8.83 -19.18
N LEU A 259 -9.07 -7.94 -18.25
CA LEU A 259 -8.71 -8.08 -16.83
C LEU A 259 -9.55 -9.02 -15.94
N GLU A 260 -10.63 -9.63 -16.42
CA GLU A 260 -11.54 -10.41 -15.56
C GLU A 260 -11.09 -11.85 -15.26
N ARG A 261 -10.07 -12.39 -15.95
CA ARG A 261 -9.80 -13.85 -15.92
C ARG A 261 -8.53 -14.34 -15.22
N CYS A 262 -7.72 -13.45 -14.64
CA CYS A 262 -6.56 -13.86 -13.82
C CYS A 262 -6.77 -13.62 -12.32
N PHE A 263 -8.01 -13.55 -11.84
CA PHE A 263 -8.32 -13.59 -10.41
C PHE A 263 -8.85 -14.99 -10.04
N VAL A 264 -7.99 -15.87 -9.53
CA VAL A 264 -8.44 -17.13 -8.95
C VAL A 264 -8.91 -16.82 -7.53
N SER A 265 -10.23 -16.75 -7.30
CA SER A 265 -10.79 -16.61 -5.96
C SER A 265 -10.23 -17.69 -5.04
N ALA A 266 -9.62 -17.29 -3.94
CA ALA A 266 -9.47 -18.19 -2.80
C ALA A 266 -10.87 -18.44 -2.24
N GLN A 267 -11.36 -19.68 -2.36
CA GLN A 267 -12.37 -20.20 -1.43
C GLN A 267 -11.71 -20.49 -0.09
#